data_AF-A0A7G9RND8-F1
#
_entry.id   AF-A0A7G9RND8-F1
#
_cell.length_a   1.000
_cell.length_b   1.000
_cell.length_c   1.000
_cell.angle_alpha   90.00
_cell.angle_beta   90.00
_cell.angle_gamma   90.00
#
_symmetry.space_group_name_H-M   'P 1'
#
loop_
_entity.id
_entity.type
_entity.pdbx_description
1 polymer ?
#
loop_
_entity_poly.entity_id
_entity_poly.type
_entity_poly.pdbx_seq_one_letter_code
_entity_poly.pdbx_strand_id
1 'polypeptide(L)'
;MLKFSLRARCAVAVAAVASTVLLTACAPMQQGLVKVGRSELQLPPGDWEKLEQGDSDLFNVLPDDVSHDLPMRTQAVGLRGRQGEMLAVIVVQTNASNDPRDTTLWTHTCPAQQGVQVDDFAKGSPIRIDCLRFKRRADSEDFLKKNRPVLQEWVKQNNALPLAPYSHVSYRYATAEGGYLLVEALVDQRLMRPRTVGTDQFLAAGRPAQEWLIDFVQAAKDSVAMLDGRFVVPPFPVPLPE
;
A
#
# COMPACT_ATOMS: atom_id res chain seq x y z
N MET A 1 -69.21 -20.00 59.46
CA MET A 1 -69.25 -21.12 58.51
C MET A 1 -68.90 -20.61 57.13
N LEU A 2 -68.14 -21.43 56.39
CA LEU A 2 -67.66 -21.31 55.00
C LEU A 2 -66.46 -20.39 54.68
N LYS A 3 -65.49 -21.06 54.07
CA LYS A 3 -64.18 -20.67 53.53
C LYS A 3 -64.28 -20.26 52.04
N PHE A 4 -63.11 -19.91 51.49
CA PHE A 4 -62.65 -19.79 50.08
C PHE A 4 -62.35 -18.34 49.69
N SER A 5 -61.12 -17.83 49.54
CA SER A 5 -59.83 -18.29 48.98
C SER A 5 -59.61 -18.00 47.49
N LEU A 6 -58.55 -17.21 47.24
CA LEU A 6 -57.50 -17.34 46.21
C LEU A 6 -57.56 -16.53 44.89
N ARG A 7 -56.38 -15.94 44.61
CA ARG A 7 -55.74 -15.53 43.33
C ARG A 7 -55.92 -14.06 42.92
N ALA A 8 -54.90 -13.19 42.97
CA ALA A 8 -53.51 -13.17 42.45
C ALA A 8 -53.37 -12.52 41.06
N ARG A 9 -52.27 -11.76 40.92
CA ARG A 9 -51.65 -11.14 39.72
C ARG A 9 -52.16 -9.75 39.38
N CYS A 10 -51.39 -8.81 38.85
CA CYS A 10 -49.95 -8.57 38.63
C CYS A 10 -49.92 -7.15 38.02
N ALA A 11 -48.98 -6.29 38.41
CA ALA A 11 -48.36 -5.31 37.50
C ALA A 11 -47.23 -4.58 38.25
N VAL A 12 -45.98 -4.97 38.00
CA VAL A 12 -44.80 -4.17 38.33
C VAL A 12 -44.40 -3.41 37.06
N ALA A 13 -44.32 -2.08 37.17
CA ALA A 13 -43.91 -1.13 36.14
C ALA A 13 -42.37 -1.22 35.91
N VAL A 14 -41.93 -1.42 34.67
CA VAL A 14 -41.43 -0.44 33.67
C VAL A 14 -40.01 0.12 33.93
N ALA A 15 -39.15 -0.24 32.96
CA ALA A 15 -38.00 0.47 32.37
C ALA A 15 -36.71 0.69 33.17
N ALA A 16 -35.68 -0.09 32.81
CA ALA A 16 -34.28 0.34 32.88
C ALA A 16 -33.74 0.48 31.44
N VAL A 17 -33.27 1.67 31.11
CA VAL A 17 -32.70 2.06 29.81
C VAL A 17 -31.25 1.55 29.74
N ALA A 18 -30.97 0.58 28.88
CA ALA A 18 -29.61 0.15 28.58
C ALA A 18 -29.04 1.01 27.43
N SER A 19 -28.05 1.83 27.74
CA SER A 19 -27.30 2.61 26.75
C SER A 19 -26.24 1.72 26.13
N THR A 20 -26.44 1.28 24.89
CA THR A 20 -25.42 0.57 24.11
C THR A 20 -24.46 1.59 23.48
N VAL A 21 -23.29 1.74 24.09
CA VAL A 21 -22.12 2.38 23.45
C VAL A 21 -21.54 1.38 22.45
N LEU A 22 -21.81 1.58 21.16
CA LEU A 22 -21.13 0.87 20.08
C LEU A 22 -19.73 1.48 19.91
N LEU A 23 -18.72 0.87 20.53
CA LEU A 23 -17.32 1.11 20.18
C LEU A 23 -17.02 0.36 18.88
N THR A 24 -17.10 1.04 17.73
CA THR A 24 -16.49 0.57 16.49
C THR A 24 -14.97 0.82 16.58
N ALA A 25 -14.27 -0.04 17.31
CA ALA A 25 -12.81 -0.08 17.23
C ALA A 25 -12.42 -0.76 15.92
N CYS A 26 -11.68 -0.06 15.06
CA CYS A 26 -10.98 -0.67 13.93
C CYS A 26 -10.08 -1.77 14.50
N ALA A 27 -10.43 -3.03 14.24
CA ALA A 27 -9.59 -4.14 14.67
C ALA A 27 -8.33 -4.16 13.79
N PRO A 28 -7.12 -4.32 14.39
CA PRO A 28 -5.91 -4.54 13.62
C PRO A 28 -6.12 -5.77 12.74
N MET A 29 -5.80 -5.66 11.44
CA MET A 29 -5.96 -6.76 10.52
C MET A 29 -5.06 -7.92 11.00
N GLN A 30 -5.65 -9.09 11.30
CA GLN A 30 -4.87 -10.33 11.44
C GLN A 30 -3.96 -10.46 10.21
N GLN A 31 -2.72 -10.94 10.38
CA GLN A 31 -1.71 -11.13 9.32
C GLN A 31 -2.20 -12.06 8.20
N GLY A 32 -3.18 -11.59 7.45
CA GLY A 32 -3.88 -12.25 6.37
C GLY A 32 -3.54 -11.54 5.09
N LEU A 33 -3.58 -12.31 4.01
CA LEU A 33 -3.28 -11.80 2.68
C LEU A 33 -4.31 -10.73 2.30
N VAL A 34 -3.84 -9.59 1.82
CA VAL A 34 -4.70 -8.52 1.29
C VAL A 34 -4.86 -8.76 -0.21
N LYS A 35 -6.07 -9.09 -0.66
CA LYS A 35 -6.35 -9.29 -2.09
C LYS A 35 -6.33 -7.97 -2.86
N VAL A 36 -5.66 -7.93 -4.02
CA VAL A 36 -5.68 -6.84 -4.98
C VAL A 36 -5.74 -7.41 -6.41
N GLY A 37 -6.93 -7.47 -7.00
CA GLY A 37 -7.09 -8.09 -8.33
C GLY A 37 -6.45 -9.48 -8.39
N ARG A 38 -5.47 -9.65 -9.28
CA ARG A 38 -4.71 -10.90 -9.39
C ARG A 38 -3.76 -11.19 -8.23
N SER A 39 -3.22 -10.17 -7.56
CA SER A 39 -2.19 -10.34 -6.53
C SER A 39 -2.75 -10.45 -5.12
N GLU A 40 -1.95 -11.02 -4.22
CA GLU A 40 -2.22 -11.11 -2.78
C GLU A 40 -1.05 -10.54 -2.01
N LEU A 41 -1.24 -9.41 -1.32
CA LEU A 41 -0.18 -8.81 -0.52
C LEU A 41 -0.01 -9.58 0.78
N GLN A 42 1.21 -10.01 1.04
CA GLN A 42 1.67 -10.43 2.35
C GLN A 42 2.47 -9.27 2.96
N LEU A 43 1.94 -8.66 4.01
CA LEU A 43 2.56 -7.51 4.66
C LEU A 43 3.53 -7.96 5.76
N PRO A 44 4.63 -7.22 5.99
CA PRO A 44 5.54 -7.52 7.09
C PRO A 44 4.85 -7.27 8.44
N PRO A 45 5.42 -7.74 9.56
CA PRO A 45 4.85 -7.50 10.88
C PRO A 45 4.62 -6.01 11.16
N GLY A 46 3.44 -5.68 11.69
CA GLY A 46 3.03 -4.32 11.99
C GLY A 46 1.51 -4.18 12.11
N ASP A 47 1.05 -3.03 12.58
CA ASP A 47 -0.37 -2.70 12.65
C ASP A 47 -0.85 -2.15 11.30
N TRP A 48 -1.20 -3.06 10.40
CA TRP A 48 -1.67 -2.71 9.06
C TRP A 48 -3.19 -2.59 9.00
N GLU A 49 -3.66 -1.55 8.32
CA GLU A 49 -5.05 -1.33 7.99
C GLU A 49 -5.24 -1.23 6.48
N LYS A 50 -6.39 -1.70 5.98
CA LYS A 50 -6.80 -1.38 4.61
C LYS A 50 -7.31 0.06 4.59
N LEU A 51 -6.83 0.83 3.61
CA LEU A 51 -7.30 2.18 3.38
C LEU A 51 -8.38 2.18 2.31
N GLU A 52 -9.37 3.06 2.47
CA GLU A 52 -10.40 3.25 1.46
C GLU A 52 -9.80 3.79 0.17
N GLN A 53 -10.33 3.33 -0.96
CA GLN A 53 -9.74 3.58 -2.27
C GLN A 53 -10.65 4.30 -3.25
N GLY A 54 -11.97 4.21 -3.05
CA GLY A 54 -12.95 4.65 -4.05
C GLY A 54 -13.06 3.62 -5.19
N ASP A 55 -13.04 4.11 -6.44
CA ASP A 55 -13.15 3.27 -7.64
C ASP A 55 -11.95 2.32 -7.82
N SER A 56 -12.12 1.34 -8.73
CA SER A 56 -11.22 0.18 -8.87
C SER A 56 -9.79 0.47 -9.32
N ASP A 57 -9.56 1.59 -9.98
CA ASP A 57 -8.32 1.98 -10.64
C ASP A 57 -7.94 3.41 -10.27
N LEU A 58 -6.92 3.55 -9.41
CA LEU A 58 -6.49 4.88 -8.97
C LEU A 58 -5.62 5.56 -10.02
N PHE A 59 -4.82 4.79 -10.76
CA PHE A 59 -3.89 5.29 -11.76
C PHE A 59 -4.31 4.83 -13.15
N ASN A 60 -4.37 5.76 -14.11
CA ASN A 60 -4.65 5.38 -15.49
C ASN A 60 -3.52 4.50 -16.06
N VAL A 61 -3.89 3.37 -16.67
CA VAL A 61 -2.99 2.40 -17.31
C VAL A 61 -3.42 2.25 -18.75
N LEU A 62 -2.72 2.93 -19.64
CA LEU A 62 -2.94 2.86 -21.08
C LEU A 62 -1.79 2.05 -21.72
N PRO A 63 -2.06 0.88 -22.30
CA PRO A 63 -1.31 0.40 -23.44
C PRO A 63 -1.69 1.22 -24.68
N ASP A 64 -0.77 1.39 -25.64
CA ASP A 64 -1.10 2.09 -26.88
C ASP A 64 -1.87 1.20 -27.88
N ASP A 65 -2.04 -0.09 -27.61
CA ASP A 65 -2.50 -1.12 -28.56
C ASP A 65 -3.80 -1.85 -28.18
N VAL A 66 -4.39 -1.57 -27.03
CA VAL A 66 -5.66 -2.22 -26.63
C VAL A 66 -6.87 -1.41 -27.08
N SER A 67 -7.87 -2.09 -27.65
CA SER A 67 -9.16 -1.48 -28.03
C SER A 67 -9.98 -0.98 -26.83
N HIS A 68 -9.61 -1.38 -25.61
CA HIS A 68 -10.23 -1.02 -24.32
C HIS A 68 -9.17 -1.01 -23.22
N ASP A 69 -9.33 -0.16 -22.21
CA ASP A 69 -8.44 -0.10 -21.04
C ASP A 69 -8.32 -1.46 -20.34
N LEU A 70 -7.11 -1.77 -19.85
CA LEU A 70 -6.88 -3.01 -19.10
C LEU A 70 -7.67 -2.95 -17.79
N PRO A 71 -8.48 -3.96 -17.44
CA PRO A 71 -9.20 -3.96 -16.18
C PRO A 71 -8.20 -4.09 -15.03
N MET A 72 -8.12 -3.05 -14.21
CA MET A 72 -7.21 -2.97 -13.08
C MET A 72 -7.96 -3.08 -11.75
N ARG A 73 -7.23 -3.46 -10.71
CA ARG A 73 -7.65 -3.36 -9.32
C ARG A 73 -6.57 -2.70 -8.51
N THR A 74 -6.99 -1.81 -7.63
CA THR A 74 -6.13 -1.12 -6.68
C THR A 74 -6.47 -1.61 -5.26
N GLN A 75 -5.47 -1.64 -4.39
CA GLN A 75 -5.66 -1.70 -2.94
C GLN A 75 -4.56 -0.89 -2.25
N ALA A 76 -4.92 -0.16 -1.19
CA ALA A 76 -3.99 0.57 -0.35
C ALA A 76 -4.04 0.04 1.06
N VAL A 77 -2.87 0.04 1.69
CA VAL A 77 -2.70 -0.34 3.08
C VAL A 77 -1.85 0.68 3.78
N GLY A 78 -2.22 1.00 5.02
CA GLY A 78 -1.50 1.91 5.90
C GLY A 78 -0.91 1.13 7.07
N LEU A 79 0.31 1.47 7.46
CA LEU A 79 0.97 0.96 8.65
C LEU A 79 0.91 2.04 9.74
N ARG A 80 0.28 1.71 10.86
CA ARG A 80 0.20 2.58 12.03
C ARG A 80 1.36 2.35 12.99
N GLY A 81 1.85 3.44 13.55
CA GLY A 81 2.74 3.44 14.70
C GLY A 81 1.96 3.33 16.00
N ARG A 82 2.68 3.19 17.11
CA ARG A 82 2.06 3.02 18.44
C ARG A 82 1.24 4.22 18.89
N GLN A 83 1.53 5.41 18.36
CA GLN A 83 0.79 6.64 18.66
C GLN A 83 -0.33 6.89 17.64
N GLY A 84 -0.62 5.93 16.77
CA GLY A 84 -1.60 6.04 15.69
C GLY A 84 -1.11 6.86 14.49
N GLU A 85 0.15 7.28 14.48
CA GLU A 85 0.73 7.98 13.35
C GLU A 85 0.87 7.06 12.13
N MET A 86 0.74 7.62 10.93
CA MET A 86 0.99 6.86 9.71
C MET A 86 2.51 6.71 9.51
N LEU A 87 3.01 5.48 9.50
CA LEU A 87 4.43 5.17 9.29
C LEU A 87 4.72 4.83 7.83
N ALA A 88 3.82 4.11 7.17
CA ALA A 88 3.96 3.79 5.76
C ALA A 88 2.60 3.64 5.10
N VAL A 89 2.53 3.95 3.81
CA VAL A 89 1.38 3.66 2.96
C VAL A 89 1.87 3.00 1.70
N ILE A 90 1.25 1.90 1.32
CA ILE A 90 1.53 1.16 0.10
C ILE A 90 0.24 1.10 -0.70
N VAL A 91 0.27 1.60 -1.93
CA VAL A 91 -0.80 1.51 -2.91
C VAL A 91 -0.35 0.58 -4.01
N VAL A 92 -1.04 -0.54 -4.19
CA VAL A 92 -0.77 -1.52 -5.25
C VAL A 92 -1.89 -1.45 -6.27
N GLN A 93 -1.55 -1.39 -7.56
CA GLN A 93 -2.47 -1.56 -8.66
C GLN A 93 -1.96 -2.64 -9.61
N THR A 94 -2.79 -3.63 -9.91
CA THR A 94 -2.44 -4.76 -10.80
C THR A 94 -3.65 -5.18 -11.62
N ASN A 95 -3.47 -6.10 -12.58
CA ASN A 95 -4.57 -6.61 -13.39
C ASN A 95 -5.68 -7.18 -12.49
N ALA A 96 -6.94 -7.05 -12.91
CA ALA A 96 -8.08 -7.55 -12.15
C ALA A 96 -8.11 -9.09 -12.02
N SER A 97 -7.57 -9.81 -13.00
CA SER A 97 -7.53 -11.27 -13.08
C SER A 97 -6.22 -11.78 -13.70
N ASN A 98 -6.02 -13.10 -13.67
CA ASN A 98 -4.93 -13.83 -14.32
C ASN A 98 -5.30 -14.31 -15.74
N ASP A 99 -6.38 -13.80 -16.32
CA ASP A 99 -6.85 -14.30 -17.62
C ASP A 99 -5.77 -14.09 -18.69
N PRO A 100 -5.47 -15.10 -19.52
CA PRO A 100 -4.49 -14.98 -20.60
C PRO A 100 -4.84 -13.83 -21.55
N ARG A 101 -3.81 -13.13 -22.02
CA ARG A 101 -3.95 -11.98 -22.92
C ARG A 101 -3.03 -12.11 -24.12
N ASP A 102 -3.41 -11.39 -25.17
CA ASP A 102 -2.53 -11.14 -26.31
C ASP A 102 -1.33 -10.28 -25.87
N THR A 103 -0.28 -10.32 -26.68
CA THR A 103 0.91 -9.49 -26.46
C THR A 103 0.51 -8.03 -26.35
N THR A 104 0.95 -7.37 -25.26
CA THR A 104 0.64 -5.97 -24.96
C THR A 104 1.86 -5.09 -25.16
N LEU A 105 1.74 -4.03 -25.95
CA LEU A 105 2.78 -3.02 -26.16
C LEU A 105 2.69 -1.92 -25.12
N TRP A 106 3.63 -1.96 -24.18
CA TRP A 106 3.73 -0.97 -23.11
C TRP A 106 4.57 0.24 -23.52
N THR A 107 3.97 1.42 -23.57
CA THR A 107 4.62 2.65 -24.05
C THR A 107 5.18 3.54 -22.94
N HIS A 108 5.43 2.96 -21.76
CA HIS A 108 6.00 3.70 -20.64
C HIS A 108 7.52 3.75 -20.69
N THR A 109 8.08 4.91 -20.40
CA THR A 109 9.54 5.13 -20.29
C THR A 109 9.96 5.33 -18.84
N CYS A 110 11.24 5.07 -18.53
CA CYS A 110 11.81 5.26 -17.20
C CYS A 110 12.89 6.39 -17.21
N PRO A 111 12.53 7.64 -17.53
CA PRO A 111 13.52 8.70 -17.70
C PRO A 111 14.17 9.09 -16.37
N ALA A 112 15.47 9.39 -16.43
CA ALA A 112 16.21 9.96 -15.32
C ALA A 112 15.57 11.27 -14.84
N GLN A 113 15.61 11.52 -13.53
CA GLN A 113 15.07 12.73 -12.93
C GLN A 113 16.01 13.24 -11.85
N GLN A 114 16.27 14.56 -11.84
CA GLN A 114 17.13 15.16 -10.84
C GLN A 114 16.59 14.95 -9.43
N GLY A 115 17.48 14.52 -8.52
CA GLY A 115 17.15 14.30 -7.12
C GLY A 115 16.21 13.11 -6.85
N VAL A 116 16.03 12.23 -7.84
CA VAL A 116 15.33 10.95 -7.76
C VAL A 116 16.29 9.87 -8.23
N GLN A 117 16.45 8.80 -7.47
CA GLN A 117 17.12 7.60 -7.97
C GLN A 117 16.17 6.90 -8.93
N VAL A 118 16.63 6.60 -10.14
CA VAL A 118 15.85 5.94 -11.17
C VAL A 118 16.65 4.75 -11.69
N ASP A 119 16.09 3.56 -11.55
CA ASP A 119 16.67 2.32 -12.05
C ASP A 119 15.74 1.74 -13.13
N ASP A 120 16.20 1.78 -14.38
CA ASP A 120 15.53 1.18 -15.54
C ASP A 120 16.13 -0.21 -15.82
N PHE A 121 15.52 -1.23 -15.25
CA PHE A 121 15.93 -2.62 -15.45
C PHE A 121 15.47 -3.16 -16.82
N ALA A 122 14.51 -2.50 -17.46
CA ALA A 122 14.05 -2.83 -18.81
C ALA A 122 15.01 -2.31 -19.89
N LYS A 123 15.98 -1.46 -19.52
CA LYS A 123 17.00 -0.88 -20.41
C LYS A 123 16.40 -0.21 -21.65
N GLY A 124 15.32 0.54 -21.46
CA GLY A 124 14.62 1.25 -22.54
C GLY A 124 13.78 0.36 -23.46
N SER A 125 13.41 -0.85 -23.03
CA SER A 125 12.54 -1.76 -23.80
C SER A 125 11.20 -1.08 -24.16
N PRO A 126 10.75 -1.15 -25.43
CA PRO A 126 9.49 -0.56 -25.87
C PRO A 126 8.26 -1.47 -25.66
N ILE A 127 8.47 -2.69 -25.13
CA ILE A 127 7.42 -3.71 -24.98
C ILE A 127 7.26 -4.22 -23.54
N ARG A 128 8.00 -3.65 -22.58
CA ARG A 128 8.00 -4.06 -21.17
C ARG A 128 8.35 -2.85 -20.31
N ILE A 129 7.84 -2.84 -19.08
CA ILE A 129 8.18 -1.81 -18.09
C ILE A 129 8.90 -2.50 -16.94
N ASP A 130 10.01 -1.95 -16.49
CA ASP A 130 10.71 -2.39 -15.29
C ASP A 130 11.48 -1.19 -14.71
N CYS A 131 10.73 -0.35 -14.01
CA CYS A 131 11.15 0.98 -13.62
C CYS A 131 10.96 1.21 -12.13
N LEU A 132 12.06 1.33 -11.39
CA LEU A 132 12.07 1.77 -10.00
C LEU A 132 12.43 3.25 -9.92
N ARG A 133 11.68 4.00 -9.10
CA ARG A 133 11.95 5.40 -8.78
C ARG A 133 11.91 5.59 -7.28
N PHE A 134 12.93 6.21 -6.73
CA PHE A 134 13.05 6.47 -5.30
C PHE A 134 13.40 7.95 -5.03
N LYS A 135 12.54 8.63 -4.27
CA LYS A 135 12.78 9.99 -3.77
C LYS A 135 12.89 9.93 -2.25
N ARG A 136 14.10 10.19 -1.75
CA ARG A 136 14.39 10.17 -0.31
C ARG A 136 13.58 11.21 0.49
N ARG A 137 13.41 12.44 -0.01
CA ARG A 137 12.64 13.52 0.65
C ARG A 137 11.43 13.88 -0.21
N ALA A 138 10.35 13.15 -0.08
CA ALA A 138 9.14 13.34 -0.91
C ALA A 138 8.20 14.42 -0.37
N ASP A 139 8.39 14.83 0.88
CA ASP A 139 7.79 15.97 1.56
C ASP A 139 8.44 17.32 1.19
N SER A 140 9.58 17.30 0.49
CA SER A 140 10.27 18.53 0.04
C SER A 140 9.82 18.97 -1.35
N GLU A 141 9.96 20.27 -1.64
CA GLU A 141 9.81 20.85 -2.99
C GLU A 141 8.45 20.62 -3.66
N ASP A 142 7.39 20.35 -2.88
CA ASP A 142 6.08 19.93 -3.38
C ASP A 142 6.16 18.70 -4.31
N PHE A 143 7.11 17.78 -4.05
CA PHE A 143 7.42 16.68 -4.95
C PHE A 143 6.19 15.87 -5.36
N LEU A 144 5.36 15.43 -4.42
CA LEU A 144 4.14 14.66 -4.75
C LEU A 144 3.16 15.48 -5.59
N LYS A 145 2.94 16.76 -5.25
CA LYS A 145 2.04 17.62 -6.03
C LYS A 145 2.50 17.77 -7.49
N LYS A 146 3.82 17.90 -7.71
CA LYS A 146 4.41 18.09 -9.05
C LYS A 146 4.50 16.79 -9.85
N ASN A 147 4.85 15.68 -9.21
CA ASN A 147 5.26 14.45 -9.90
C ASN A 147 4.26 13.29 -9.74
N ARG A 148 3.39 13.36 -8.73
CA ARG A 148 2.42 12.31 -8.36
C ARG A 148 1.09 12.93 -7.91
N PRO A 149 0.45 13.79 -8.75
CA PRO A 149 -0.71 14.58 -8.34
C PRO A 149 -1.90 13.72 -7.91
N VAL A 150 -2.14 12.59 -8.59
CA VAL A 150 -3.19 11.64 -8.24
C VAL A 150 -2.95 11.02 -6.86
N LEU A 151 -1.73 10.51 -6.62
CA LEU A 151 -1.36 9.96 -5.31
C LEU A 151 -1.49 11.03 -4.22
N GLN A 152 -1.03 12.26 -4.48
CA GLN A 152 -1.14 13.37 -3.55
C GLN A 152 -2.59 13.64 -3.15
N GLU A 153 -3.48 13.78 -4.12
CA GLU A 153 -4.87 14.06 -3.81
C GLU A 153 -5.49 12.92 -2.99
N TRP A 154 -5.22 11.68 -3.40
CA TRP A 154 -5.72 10.49 -2.71
C TRP A 154 -5.21 10.40 -1.25
N VAL A 155 -3.91 10.60 -0.98
CA VAL A 155 -3.38 10.48 0.40
C VAL A 155 -3.90 11.58 1.31
N LYS A 156 -4.23 12.77 0.77
CA LYS A 156 -4.87 13.84 1.53
C LYS A 156 -6.29 13.49 1.92
N GLN A 157 -7.09 13.03 0.96
CA GLN A 157 -8.48 12.65 1.18
C GLN A 157 -8.60 11.52 2.22
N ASN A 158 -7.64 10.59 2.23
CA ASN A 158 -7.64 9.43 3.11
C ASN A 158 -6.83 9.61 4.41
N ASN A 159 -6.33 10.83 4.69
CA ASN A 159 -5.44 11.10 5.83
C ASN A 159 -4.30 10.07 5.96
N ALA A 160 -3.69 9.74 4.82
CA ALA A 160 -2.77 8.63 4.63
C ALA A 160 -1.32 9.11 4.38
N LEU A 161 -1.00 10.36 4.69
CA LEU A 161 0.37 10.86 4.60
C LEU A 161 1.18 10.44 5.83
N PRO A 162 2.35 9.79 5.65
CA PRO A 162 3.27 9.58 6.76
C PRO A 162 3.77 10.90 7.35
N LEU A 163 4.21 10.86 8.61
CA LEU A 163 4.86 12.02 9.22
C LEU A 163 6.14 12.37 8.46
N ALA A 164 6.34 13.67 8.20
CA ALA A 164 7.61 14.15 7.69
C ALA A 164 8.70 13.95 8.75
N PRO A 165 9.90 13.48 8.40
CA PRO A 165 10.39 13.22 7.04
C PRO A 165 9.92 11.88 6.43
N TYR A 166 9.41 11.89 5.18
CA TYR A 166 9.07 10.65 4.45
C TYR A 166 9.70 10.55 3.05
N SER A 167 9.88 9.32 2.60
CA SER A 167 10.37 8.92 1.28
C SER A 167 9.22 8.48 0.38
N HIS A 168 9.45 8.50 -0.93
CA HIS A 168 8.54 7.96 -1.93
C HIS A 168 9.25 6.91 -2.78
N VAL A 169 8.56 5.80 -3.03
CA VAL A 169 8.98 4.69 -3.88
C VAL A 169 7.87 4.48 -4.91
N SER A 170 8.24 4.38 -6.18
CA SER A 170 7.32 4.08 -7.27
C SER A 170 7.97 2.99 -8.11
N TYR A 171 7.38 1.81 -8.13
CA TYR A 171 7.84 0.70 -8.94
C TYR A 171 6.75 0.31 -9.93
N ARG A 172 7.08 0.31 -11.21
CA ARG A 172 6.19 -0.11 -12.28
C ARG A 172 6.82 -1.25 -13.05
N TYR A 173 6.08 -2.34 -13.16
CA TYR A 173 6.50 -3.55 -13.83
C TYR A 173 5.42 -4.02 -14.79
N ALA A 174 5.81 -4.36 -16.02
CA ALA A 174 4.91 -4.93 -17.00
C ALA A 174 5.65 -5.89 -17.94
N THR A 175 4.98 -7.00 -18.28
CA THR A 175 5.53 -8.06 -19.14
C THR A 175 4.89 -8.03 -20.53
N ALA A 176 5.53 -8.67 -21.50
CA ALA A 176 5.02 -8.70 -22.88
C ALA A 176 3.65 -9.42 -22.96
N GLU A 177 3.37 -10.32 -22.03
CA GLU A 177 2.14 -11.10 -21.92
C GLU A 177 0.99 -10.35 -21.23
N GLY A 178 1.14 -9.03 -21.00
CA GLY A 178 0.07 -8.18 -20.44
C GLY A 178 -0.01 -8.17 -18.91
N GLY A 179 0.92 -8.81 -18.21
CA GLY A 179 1.05 -8.69 -16.76
C GLY A 179 1.46 -7.26 -16.39
N TYR A 180 0.80 -6.67 -15.39
CA TYR A 180 1.08 -5.31 -14.92
C TYR A 180 1.00 -5.22 -13.40
N LEU A 181 1.94 -4.48 -12.81
CA LEU A 181 1.94 -4.11 -11.41
C LEU A 181 2.56 -2.73 -11.24
N LEU A 182 1.84 -1.85 -10.55
CA LEU A 182 2.29 -0.56 -10.07
C LEU A 182 2.23 -0.56 -8.55
N VAL A 183 3.32 -0.18 -7.90
CA VAL A 183 3.35 0.06 -6.47
C VAL A 183 3.84 1.45 -6.19
N GLU A 184 3.05 2.22 -5.47
CA GLU A 184 3.42 3.53 -4.94
C GLU A 184 3.49 3.40 -3.41
N ALA A 185 4.66 3.67 -2.82
CA ALA A 185 4.83 3.64 -1.37
C ALA A 185 5.32 4.99 -0.85
N LEU A 186 4.71 5.45 0.24
CA LEU A 186 5.20 6.55 1.07
C LEU A 186 5.66 5.97 2.40
N VAL A 187 6.88 6.26 2.81
CA VAL A 187 7.50 5.59 3.96
C VAL A 187 8.21 6.60 4.84
N ASP A 188 7.87 6.65 6.13
CA ASP A 188 8.58 7.42 7.15
C ASP A 188 10.08 7.07 7.11
N GLN A 189 10.96 8.08 7.10
CA GLN A 189 12.40 7.85 7.00
C GLN A 189 12.99 7.08 8.17
N ARG A 190 12.33 7.07 9.33
CA ARG A 190 12.75 6.27 10.49
C ARG A 190 12.74 4.78 10.19
N LEU A 191 11.93 4.32 9.24
CA LEU A 191 11.90 2.93 8.78
C LEU A 191 13.00 2.61 7.76
N MET A 192 13.43 3.61 6.99
CA MET A 192 14.36 3.44 5.87
C MET A 192 15.82 3.68 6.25
N ARG A 193 16.09 4.48 7.30
CA ARG A 193 17.45 4.88 7.66
C ARG A 193 17.71 4.67 9.15
N PRO A 194 18.75 3.89 9.53
CA PRO A 194 19.13 3.76 10.93
C PRO A 194 19.59 5.11 11.51
N ARG A 195 19.45 5.28 12.81
CA ARG A 195 20.08 6.40 13.52
C ARG A 195 21.59 6.20 13.49
N THR A 196 22.32 7.18 12.96
CA THR A 196 23.77 7.12 12.79
C THR A 196 24.46 7.83 13.95
N VAL A 197 25.33 7.13 14.68
CA VAL A 197 26.21 7.71 15.70
C VAL A 197 27.66 7.54 15.26
N GLY A 198 28.16 8.50 14.47
CA GLY A 198 29.54 8.54 13.95
C GLY A 198 29.65 8.48 12.42
N THR A 199 30.86 8.75 11.93
CA THR A 199 31.14 8.96 10.49
C THR A 199 30.95 7.70 9.65
N ASP A 200 31.48 6.55 10.08
CA ASP A 200 31.39 5.31 9.29
C ASP A 200 29.93 4.84 9.15
N GLN A 201 29.16 4.96 10.23
CA GLN A 201 27.73 4.67 10.21
C GLN A 201 26.97 5.65 9.32
N PHE A 202 27.35 6.93 9.31
CA PHE A 202 26.75 7.92 8.43
C PHE A 202 26.98 7.59 6.94
N LEU A 203 28.20 7.18 6.57
CA LEU A 203 28.52 6.80 5.19
C LEU A 203 27.79 5.52 4.75
N ALA A 204 27.54 4.60 5.67
CA ALA A 204 26.81 3.36 5.39
C ALA A 204 25.27 3.50 5.49
N ALA A 205 24.75 4.61 6.01
CA ALA A 205 23.34 4.78 6.37
C ALA A 205 22.34 4.60 5.21
N GLY A 206 22.80 4.75 3.97
CA GLY A 206 21.96 4.55 2.78
C GLY A 206 21.82 3.10 2.32
N ARG A 207 22.73 2.20 2.73
CA ARG A 207 22.73 0.80 2.26
C ARG A 207 21.46 0.03 2.61
N PRO A 208 20.93 0.11 3.86
CA PRO A 208 19.74 -0.67 4.22
C PRO A 208 18.52 -0.30 3.37
N ALA A 209 18.34 1.00 3.06
CA ALA A 209 17.29 1.44 2.14
C ALA A 209 17.48 0.87 0.73
N GLN A 210 18.72 0.85 0.23
CA GLN A 210 19.01 0.31 -1.10
C GLN A 210 18.76 -1.19 -1.20
N GLU A 211 19.16 -1.96 -0.19
CA GLU A 211 18.91 -3.41 -0.10
C GLU A 211 17.40 -3.69 -0.09
N TRP A 212 16.65 -2.96 0.74
CA TRP A 212 15.19 -3.08 0.78
C TRP A 212 14.53 -2.73 -0.57
N LEU A 213 15.03 -1.73 -1.29
CA LEU A 213 14.51 -1.39 -2.63
C LEU A 213 14.72 -2.54 -3.62
N ILE A 214 15.87 -3.23 -3.55
CA ILE A 214 16.16 -4.39 -4.41
C ILE A 214 15.22 -5.55 -4.08
N ASP A 215 15.07 -5.87 -2.80
CA ASP A 215 14.16 -6.93 -2.33
C ASP A 215 12.70 -6.62 -2.70
N PHE A 216 12.31 -5.34 -2.59
CA PHE A 216 10.98 -4.87 -2.95
C PHE A 216 10.68 -5.04 -4.43
N VAL A 217 11.65 -4.68 -5.30
CA VAL A 217 11.57 -4.90 -6.75
C VAL A 217 11.46 -6.39 -7.06
N GLN A 218 12.29 -7.22 -6.44
CA GLN A 218 12.28 -8.66 -6.69
C GLN A 218 10.94 -9.29 -6.29
N ALA A 219 10.43 -8.98 -5.10
CA ALA A 219 9.13 -9.46 -4.64
C ALA A 219 7.97 -9.04 -5.55
N ALA A 220 8.03 -7.83 -6.11
CA ALA A 220 7.04 -7.33 -7.04
C ALA A 220 7.09 -8.06 -8.41
N LYS A 221 8.30 -8.38 -8.90
CA LYS A 221 8.50 -9.21 -10.10
C LYS A 221 7.98 -10.63 -9.90
N ASP A 222 8.30 -11.23 -8.76
CA ASP A 222 7.88 -12.59 -8.40
C ASP A 222 6.35 -12.67 -8.32
N SER A 223 5.69 -11.68 -7.71
CA SER A 223 4.22 -11.60 -7.70
C SER A 223 3.63 -11.64 -9.11
N VAL A 224 4.25 -10.94 -10.06
CA VAL A 224 3.73 -10.93 -11.44
C VAL A 224 3.99 -12.26 -12.15
N ALA A 225 5.12 -12.91 -11.90
CA ALA A 225 5.53 -14.16 -12.53
C ALA A 225 4.80 -15.41 -11.97
N MET A 226 4.34 -15.38 -10.73
CA MET A 226 3.67 -16.52 -10.08
C MET A 226 2.15 -16.54 -10.35
N LEU A 227 1.58 -17.75 -10.47
CA LEU A 227 0.14 -17.95 -10.70
C LEU A 227 -0.72 -17.51 -9.51
N ASP A 228 -0.22 -17.68 -8.29
CA ASP A 228 -0.94 -17.27 -7.07
C ASP A 228 -0.87 -15.75 -6.82
N GLY A 229 -0.03 -15.03 -7.58
CA GLY A 229 0.08 -13.59 -7.51
C GLY A 229 0.65 -13.07 -6.18
N ARG A 230 1.28 -13.92 -5.36
CA ARG A 230 1.70 -13.51 -4.01
C ARG A 230 2.76 -12.42 -4.07
N PHE A 231 2.48 -11.28 -3.45
CA PHE A 231 3.41 -10.16 -3.30
C PHE A 231 3.85 -10.05 -1.85
N VAL A 232 5.04 -10.56 -1.53
CA VAL A 232 5.61 -10.50 -0.18
C VAL A 232 6.35 -9.19 0.00
N VAL A 233 5.72 -8.22 0.67
CA VAL A 233 6.36 -6.94 0.95
C VAL A 233 7.50 -7.17 1.95
N PRO A 234 8.75 -6.81 1.62
CA PRO A 234 9.89 -7.03 2.52
C PRO A 234 9.75 -6.19 3.79
N PRO A 235 10.20 -6.72 4.96
CA PRO A 235 10.23 -5.95 6.20
C PRO A 235 11.11 -4.71 6.05
N PHE A 236 10.71 -3.61 6.67
CA PHE A 236 11.49 -2.38 6.63
C PHE A 236 12.89 -2.57 7.24
N PRO A 237 13.91 -1.86 6.74
CA PRO A 237 15.29 -2.01 7.22
C PRO A 237 15.48 -1.71 8.71
N VAL A 238 14.68 -0.79 9.25
CA VAL A 238 14.71 -0.40 10.66
C VAL A 238 13.43 -0.90 11.33
N PRO A 239 13.50 -1.46 12.56
CA PRO A 239 12.32 -1.83 13.33
C PRO A 239 11.35 -0.67 13.50
N LEU A 240 10.08 -1.00 13.70
CA LEU A 240 9.03 0.00 13.93
C LEU A 240 9.41 0.89 15.14
N PRO A 241 9.27 2.22 15.04
CA PRO A 241 9.50 3.12 16.16
C PRO A 241 8.61 2.75 17.35
N GLU A 242 9.20 2.76 18.56
CA GLU A 242 8.47 2.66 19.82
C GLU A 242 7.70 3.94 20.18
#